data_AF-A0A3A6EW69-F1
#
_entry.id   AF-A0A3A6EW69-F1
#
_cell.length_a   1.000
_cell.length_b   1.000
_cell.length_c   1.000
_cell.angle_alpha   90.00
_cell.angle_beta   90.00
_cell.angle_gamma   90.00
#
_symmetry.space_group_name_H-M   'P 1'
#
loop_
_entity.id
_entity.type
_entity.pdbx_description
1 polymer ?
#
loop_
_entity_poly.entity_id
_entity_poly.type
_entity_poly.pdbx_seq_one_letter_code
_entity_poly.pdbx_strand_id
1 'polypeptide(L)'
;MGKQKKGTKQNRFRTILKALKMELREHRSSFLVYFVLRILVIVMLVLQILNRNYENAFLCILTLILLIMPSLVQVTFKIELPSALEITILIFIFAAEILGEIQEFYLAFPFWDTVLHTLNGFLAAAIGFSMVDLLNRSDRLKFELSPLFMAIVAFCFSMTIGVVWEFFEFGMDQILGFDMQKDTVIQTIRSVSLHPEGRNSVVVLDGIRSVTVNGQELGLGGYLDIGLIDTMKDLIVNFIGAVVFSCIGFVYVKNRGKGRLVRGFVPSRKKAERDFLRIAQETEAQTKVRTQARKEEWTEVRTEEKTAGERVENRMENRMENREENGGKTE
;
A
#
# COMPACT_ATOMS: atom_id res chain seq x y z
N MET A 1 15.70 -14.62 -27.15
CA MET A 1 15.82 -13.84 -25.90
C MET A 1 14.49 -13.44 -25.21
N GLY A 2 13.31 -13.49 -25.86
CA GLY A 2 12.04 -13.07 -25.23
C GLY A 2 11.41 -14.04 -24.21
N LYS A 3 11.56 -15.37 -24.38
CA LYS A 3 10.96 -16.38 -23.49
C LYS A 3 11.65 -16.48 -22.12
N GLN A 4 12.98 -16.34 -22.06
CA GLN A 4 13.75 -16.37 -20.80
C GLN A 4 13.46 -15.16 -19.89
N LYS A 5 13.29 -13.95 -20.47
CA LYS A 5 12.88 -12.72 -19.73
C LYS A 5 11.44 -12.79 -19.20
N LYS A 6 10.51 -13.44 -19.94
CA LYS A 6 9.13 -13.66 -19.46
C LYS A 6 9.07 -14.64 -18.28
N GLY A 7 9.83 -15.74 -18.34
CA GLY A 7 9.89 -16.73 -17.25
C GLY A 7 10.49 -16.20 -15.94
N THR A 8 11.47 -15.30 -16.00
CA THR A 8 12.07 -14.65 -14.81
C THR A 8 11.12 -13.65 -14.15
N LYS A 9 10.39 -12.84 -14.93
CA LYS A 9 9.36 -11.92 -14.39
C LYS A 9 8.19 -12.67 -13.74
N GLN A 10 7.71 -13.73 -14.38
CA GLN A 10 6.58 -14.52 -13.87
C GLN A 10 6.92 -15.27 -12.57
N ASN A 11 8.15 -15.74 -12.42
CA ASN A 11 8.65 -16.32 -11.17
C ASN A 11 8.70 -15.26 -10.06
N ARG A 12 9.26 -14.07 -10.35
CA ARG A 12 9.34 -12.97 -9.37
C ARG A 12 7.96 -12.55 -8.83
N PHE A 13 6.95 -12.48 -9.68
CA PHE A 13 5.58 -12.17 -9.27
C PHE A 13 4.99 -13.24 -8.35
N ARG A 14 5.15 -14.53 -8.69
CA ARG A 14 4.69 -15.64 -7.82
C ARG A 14 5.36 -15.63 -6.46
N THR A 15 6.66 -15.32 -6.42
CA THR A 15 7.41 -15.23 -5.18
C THR A 15 6.89 -14.10 -4.28
N ILE A 16 6.66 -12.92 -4.85
CA ILE A 16 6.09 -11.77 -4.14
C ILE A 16 4.70 -12.11 -3.62
N LEU A 17 3.85 -12.73 -4.44
CA LEU A 17 2.48 -13.10 -4.06
C LEU A 17 2.46 -14.14 -2.93
N LYS A 18 3.41 -15.08 -2.93
CA LYS A 18 3.61 -16.04 -1.84
C LYS A 18 4.07 -15.34 -0.56
N ALA A 19 5.04 -14.42 -0.66
CA ALA A 19 5.53 -13.64 0.47
C ALA A 19 4.42 -12.77 1.08
N LEU A 20 3.61 -12.10 0.25
CA LEU A 20 2.45 -11.32 0.67
C LEU A 20 1.42 -12.17 1.42
N LYS A 21 1.12 -13.38 0.92
CA LYS A 21 0.18 -14.28 1.58
C LYS A 21 0.69 -14.76 2.94
N MET A 22 2.00 -14.91 3.10
CA MET A 22 2.63 -15.22 4.38
C MET A 22 2.56 -14.02 5.32
N GLU A 23 2.91 -12.82 4.83
CA GLU A 23 2.85 -11.56 5.58
C GLU A 23 1.47 -11.30 6.17
N LEU A 24 0.44 -11.35 5.32
CA LEU A 24 -0.95 -11.12 5.74
C LEU A 24 -1.37 -12.01 6.90
N ARG A 25 -0.81 -13.22 7.03
CA ARG A 25 -1.19 -14.20 8.06
C ARG A 25 -0.32 -14.19 9.32
N GLU A 26 0.76 -13.41 9.35
CA GLU A 26 1.74 -13.41 10.45
C GLU A 26 1.09 -12.90 11.74
N HIS A 27 0.42 -11.75 11.68
CA HIS A 27 -0.25 -11.16 12.84
C HIS A 27 -1.75 -11.48 12.83
N ARG A 28 -2.18 -12.36 13.74
CA ARG A 28 -3.59 -12.82 13.81
C ARG A 28 -4.60 -11.66 13.93
N SER A 29 -4.28 -10.61 14.68
CA SER A 29 -5.16 -9.45 14.85
C SER A 29 -5.26 -8.60 13.58
N SER A 30 -4.12 -8.21 12.98
CA SER A 30 -4.10 -7.47 11.72
C SER A 30 -4.76 -8.26 10.60
N PHE A 31 -4.52 -9.56 10.54
CA PHE A 31 -5.15 -10.47 9.58
C PHE A 31 -6.67 -10.49 9.73
N LEU A 32 -7.18 -10.60 10.96
CA LEU A 32 -8.61 -10.61 11.23
C LEU A 32 -9.25 -9.29 10.78
N VAL A 33 -8.65 -8.14 11.13
CA VAL A 33 -9.14 -6.83 10.72
C VAL A 33 -9.13 -6.69 9.20
N TYR A 34 -8.01 -7.01 8.55
CA TYR A 34 -7.90 -7.03 7.09
C TYR A 34 -9.00 -7.89 6.44
N PHE A 35 -9.23 -9.10 6.96
CA PHE A 35 -10.23 -10.02 6.42
C PHE A 35 -11.66 -9.47 6.55
N VAL A 36 -12.00 -8.93 7.72
CA VAL A 36 -13.32 -8.33 7.97
C VAL A 36 -13.54 -7.12 7.06
N LEU A 37 -12.60 -6.15 7.05
CA LEU A 37 -12.71 -4.97 6.20
C LEU A 37 -12.81 -5.35 4.72
N ARG A 38 -12.01 -6.33 4.28
CA ARG A 38 -12.07 -6.82 2.90
C ARG A 38 -13.43 -7.40 2.54
N ILE A 39 -14.06 -8.17 3.42
CA ILE A 39 -15.42 -8.68 3.18
C ILE A 39 -16.41 -7.54 3.06
N LEU A 40 -16.35 -6.56 3.97
CA LEU A 40 -17.24 -5.39 3.94
C LEU A 40 -17.11 -4.62 2.61
N VAL A 41 -15.87 -4.38 2.15
CA VAL A 41 -15.63 -3.72 0.86
C VAL A 41 -16.15 -4.55 -0.32
N ILE A 42 -16.00 -5.88 -0.30
CA ILE A 42 -16.53 -6.75 -1.36
C ILE A 42 -18.06 -6.70 -1.38
N VAL A 43 -18.71 -6.73 -0.22
CA VAL A 43 -20.16 -6.58 -0.12
C VAL A 43 -20.59 -5.23 -0.69
N MET A 44 -19.91 -4.14 -0.28
CA MET A 44 -20.19 -2.80 -0.80
C MET A 44 -20.00 -2.75 -2.32
N LEU A 45 -18.92 -3.31 -2.87
CA LEU A 45 -18.68 -3.39 -4.31
C LEU A 45 -19.83 -4.05 -5.06
N VAL A 46 -20.32 -5.19 -4.56
CA VAL A 46 -21.46 -5.88 -5.16
C VAL A 46 -22.71 -5.00 -5.12
N LEU A 47 -22.99 -4.36 -3.98
CA LEU A 47 -24.13 -3.44 -3.84
C LEU A 47 -24.03 -2.25 -4.81
N GLN A 48 -22.86 -1.63 -4.95
CA GLN A 48 -22.67 -0.48 -5.86
C GLN A 48 -22.81 -0.89 -7.34
N ILE A 49 -22.32 -2.08 -7.72
CA ILE A 49 -22.54 -2.63 -9.07
C ILE A 49 -24.03 -2.88 -9.32
N LEU A 50 -24.75 -3.47 -8.37
CA LEU A 50 -26.20 -3.70 -8.49
C LEU A 50 -26.97 -2.38 -8.61
N ASN A 51 -26.52 -1.34 -7.90
CA ASN A 51 -27.07 0.02 -7.97
C ASN A 51 -26.62 0.79 -9.22
N ARG A 52 -25.78 0.19 -10.09
CA ARG A 52 -25.18 0.82 -11.29
C ARG A 52 -24.36 2.07 -10.98
N ASN A 53 -23.87 2.21 -9.76
CA ASN A 53 -22.95 3.26 -9.37
C ASN A 53 -21.51 2.80 -9.64
N TYR A 54 -21.05 3.06 -10.86
CA TYR A 54 -19.72 2.60 -11.31
C TYR A 54 -18.57 3.41 -10.70
N GLU A 55 -18.81 4.65 -10.29
CA GLU A 55 -17.83 5.50 -9.59
C GLU A 55 -17.51 4.90 -8.22
N ASN A 56 -18.54 4.60 -7.42
CA ASN A 56 -18.35 3.95 -6.13
C ASN A 56 -17.84 2.51 -6.25
N ALA A 57 -18.18 1.80 -7.33
CA ALA A 57 -17.60 0.49 -7.62
C ALA A 57 -16.09 0.59 -7.90
N PHE A 58 -15.66 1.65 -8.62
CA PHE A 58 -14.23 1.92 -8.84
C PHE A 58 -13.51 2.21 -7.52
N LEU A 59 -14.07 3.05 -6.65
CA LEU A 59 -13.50 3.33 -5.32
C LEU A 59 -13.38 2.07 -4.46
N CYS A 60 -14.37 1.17 -4.50
CA CYS A 60 -14.27 -0.12 -3.81
C CYS A 60 -13.10 -0.97 -4.35
N ILE A 61 -12.87 -1.02 -5.66
CA ILE A 61 -11.73 -1.74 -6.25
C ILE A 61 -10.41 -1.10 -5.82
N LEU A 62 -10.31 0.22 -5.85
CA LEU A 62 -9.15 0.96 -5.36
C LEU A 62 -8.87 0.63 -3.89
N THR A 63 -9.90 0.65 -3.04
CA THR A 63 -9.80 0.29 -1.62
C THR A 63 -9.26 -1.13 -1.44
N LEU A 64 -9.74 -2.12 -2.20
CA LEU A 64 -9.24 -3.50 -2.12
C LEU A 64 -7.75 -3.61 -2.46
N ILE A 65 -7.25 -2.77 -3.37
CA ILE A 65 -5.82 -2.67 -3.70
C ILE A 65 -5.08 -2.00 -2.54
N LEU A 66 -5.60 -0.88 -2.01
CA LEU A 66 -5.00 -0.14 -0.90
C LEU A 66 -4.87 -0.98 0.37
N LEU A 67 -5.84 -1.84 0.69
CA LEU A 67 -5.76 -2.75 1.84
C LEU A 67 -4.60 -3.76 1.77
N ILE A 68 -4.00 -3.99 0.59
CA ILE A 68 -2.83 -4.86 0.41
C ILE A 68 -1.52 -4.07 0.61
N MET A 69 -1.56 -2.73 0.50
CA MET A 69 -0.38 -1.87 0.52
C MET A 69 0.46 -2.00 1.79
N PRO A 70 -0.10 -2.09 3.02
CA PRO A 70 0.73 -2.25 4.23
C PRO A 70 1.62 -3.50 4.16
N SER A 71 1.06 -4.65 3.76
CA SER A 71 1.83 -5.89 3.60
C SER A 71 2.83 -5.79 2.45
N LEU A 72 2.48 -5.10 1.35
CA LEU A 72 3.40 -4.88 0.23
C LEU A 72 4.61 -4.03 0.64
N VAL A 73 4.40 -2.98 1.43
CA VAL A 73 5.46 -2.14 1.99
C VAL A 73 6.36 -2.97 2.91
N GLN A 74 5.80 -3.78 3.80
CA GLN A 74 6.56 -4.67 4.69
C GLN A 74 7.47 -5.64 3.93
N VAL A 75 6.93 -6.32 2.91
CA VAL A 75 7.66 -7.26 2.06
C VAL A 75 8.73 -6.55 1.21
N THR A 76 8.42 -5.38 0.66
CA THR A 76 9.30 -4.67 -0.29
C THR A 76 10.47 -4.01 0.43
N PHE A 77 10.20 -3.32 1.53
CA PHE A 77 11.20 -2.57 2.29
C PHE A 77 11.82 -3.37 3.43
N LYS A 78 11.39 -4.62 3.64
CA LYS A 78 11.84 -5.50 4.74
C LYS A 78 11.66 -4.86 6.11
N ILE A 79 10.52 -4.22 6.28
CA ILE A 79 10.11 -3.55 7.51
C ILE A 79 9.02 -4.37 8.19
N GLU A 80 8.96 -4.32 9.50
CA GLU A 80 7.90 -4.93 10.30
C GLU A 80 7.11 -3.78 10.94
N LEU A 81 5.85 -3.65 10.54
CA LEU A 81 4.93 -2.69 11.13
C LEU A 81 4.36 -3.30 12.40
N PRO A 82 4.31 -2.57 13.53
CA PRO A 82 3.63 -3.06 14.72
C PRO A 82 2.15 -3.25 14.40
N SER A 83 1.52 -4.28 14.96
CA SER A 83 0.13 -4.62 14.63
C SER A 83 -0.85 -3.46 14.88
N ALA A 84 -0.60 -2.60 15.88
CA ALA A 84 -1.45 -1.43 16.12
C ALA A 84 -1.35 -0.40 14.99
N LEU A 85 -0.14 -0.12 14.48
CA LEU A 85 0.06 0.78 13.34
C LEU A 85 -0.56 0.20 12.06
N GLU A 86 -0.36 -1.09 11.79
CA GLU A 86 -0.94 -1.78 10.64
C GLU A 86 -2.48 -1.75 10.68
N ILE A 87 -3.08 -2.07 11.83
CA ILE A 87 -4.54 -1.98 12.03
C ILE A 87 -5.03 -0.54 11.83
N THR A 88 -4.30 0.45 12.36
CA THR A 88 -4.66 1.87 12.21
C THR A 88 -4.66 2.28 10.73
N ILE A 89 -3.66 1.86 9.95
CA ILE A 89 -3.61 2.12 8.50
C ILE A 89 -4.79 1.46 7.77
N LEU A 90 -5.11 0.20 8.11
CA LEU A 90 -6.23 -0.52 7.48
C LEU A 90 -7.58 0.16 7.78
N ILE A 91 -7.80 0.57 9.02
CA ILE A 91 -9.00 1.31 9.43
C ILE A 91 -9.03 2.68 8.75
N PHE A 92 -7.90 3.38 8.69
CA PHE A 92 -7.78 4.68 8.01
C PHE A 92 -8.19 4.58 6.53
N ILE A 93 -7.65 3.60 5.79
CA ILE A 93 -8.01 3.37 4.38
C ILE A 93 -9.52 3.14 4.22
N PHE A 94 -10.10 2.29 5.07
CA PHE A 94 -11.53 2.01 5.03
C PHE A 94 -12.37 3.25 5.41
N ALA A 95 -11.93 4.02 6.39
CA ALA A 95 -12.60 5.23 6.85
C ALA A 95 -12.59 6.33 5.78
N ALA A 96 -11.46 6.56 5.10
CA ALA A 96 -11.37 7.54 4.03
C ALA A 96 -12.22 7.14 2.82
N GLU A 97 -11.98 5.96 2.26
CA GLU A 97 -12.57 5.58 0.97
C GLU A 97 -14.02 5.10 1.07
N ILE A 98 -14.36 4.30 2.09
CA ILE A 98 -15.70 3.68 2.16
C ILE A 98 -16.64 4.54 2.99
N LEU A 99 -16.22 4.96 4.18
CA LEU A 99 -17.09 5.75 5.04
C LEU A 99 -17.14 7.21 4.60
N GLY A 100 -15.99 7.79 4.24
CA GLY A 100 -15.88 9.15 3.72
C GLY A 100 -16.59 9.30 2.38
N GLU A 101 -16.04 8.70 1.32
CA GLU A 101 -16.53 8.92 -0.06
C GLU A 101 -17.88 8.24 -0.32
N ILE A 102 -18.03 6.95 -0.01
CA ILE A 102 -19.23 6.19 -0.41
C ILE A 102 -20.41 6.37 0.56
N GLN A 103 -20.15 6.62 1.84
CA GLN A 103 -21.21 6.82 2.86
C GLN A 103 -21.36 8.29 3.28
N GLU A 104 -20.67 9.21 2.61
CA GLU A 104 -20.80 10.65 2.79
C GLU A 104 -20.53 11.13 4.23
N PHE A 105 -19.59 10.48 4.95
CA PHE A 105 -19.29 10.86 6.33
C PHE A 105 -18.70 12.27 6.45
N TYR A 106 -18.12 12.81 5.38
CA TYR A 106 -17.71 14.21 5.31
C TYR A 106 -18.87 15.19 5.54
N LEU A 107 -20.10 14.80 5.15
CA LEU A 107 -21.31 15.60 5.37
C LEU A 107 -21.96 15.25 6.72
N ALA A 108 -21.92 13.99 7.12
CA ALA A 108 -22.59 13.52 8.34
C ALA A 108 -21.85 13.93 9.63
N PHE A 109 -20.52 13.98 9.61
CA PHE A 109 -19.70 14.25 10.79
C PHE A 109 -18.75 15.42 10.53
N PRO A 110 -18.96 16.60 11.16
CA PRO A 110 -18.19 17.82 10.86
C PRO A 110 -16.68 17.73 11.10
N PHE A 111 -16.23 16.75 11.88
CA PHE A 111 -14.81 16.54 12.21
C PHE A 111 -14.17 15.39 11.43
N TRP A 112 -14.92 14.71 10.55
CA TRP A 112 -14.47 13.50 9.87
C TRP A 112 -13.15 13.72 9.12
N ASP A 113 -13.18 14.73 8.27
CA ASP A 113 -12.06 15.19 7.48
C ASP A 113 -10.84 15.56 8.36
N THR A 114 -11.07 16.40 9.36
CA THR A 114 -10.03 16.81 10.33
C THR A 114 -9.37 15.63 11.03
N VAL A 115 -10.13 14.60 11.40
CA VAL A 115 -9.60 13.38 12.03
C VAL A 115 -8.74 12.61 11.04
N LEU A 116 -9.19 12.45 9.80
CA LEU A 116 -8.43 11.76 8.76
C LEU A 116 -7.11 12.48 8.47
N HIS A 117 -7.11 13.80 8.26
CA HIS A 117 -5.87 14.54 8.01
C HIS A 117 -4.93 14.54 9.23
N THR A 118 -5.46 14.61 10.46
CA THR A 118 -4.62 14.45 11.66
C THR A 118 -3.97 13.06 11.72
N LEU A 119 -4.73 12.00 11.44
CA LEU A 119 -4.22 10.63 11.40
C LEU A 119 -3.22 10.43 10.27
N ASN A 120 -3.46 11.02 9.11
CA ASN A 120 -2.56 10.96 7.96
C ASN A 120 -1.19 11.55 8.31
N GLY A 121 -1.16 12.76 8.91
CA GLY A 121 0.08 13.36 9.39
C GLY A 121 0.81 12.49 10.43
N PHE A 122 0.06 11.88 11.36
CA PHE A 122 0.65 10.97 12.34
C PHE A 122 1.26 9.70 11.68
N LEU A 123 0.52 9.06 10.78
CA LEU A 123 0.92 7.81 10.11
C LEU A 123 2.08 8.05 9.13
N ALA A 124 2.04 9.14 8.36
CA ALA A 124 3.11 9.49 7.43
C ALA A 124 4.42 9.80 8.17
N ALA A 125 4.36 10.50 9.31
CA ALA A 125 5.52 10.67 10.19
C ALA A 125 6.03 9.34 10.74
N ALA A 126 5.14 8.39 11.06
CA ALA A 126 5.52 7.05 11.49
C ALA A 126 6.32 6.29 10.43
N ILE A 127 5.85 6.32 9.19
CA ILE A 127 6.52 5.70 8.05
C ILE A 127 7.86 6.40 7.78
N GLY A 128 7.89 7.73 7.73
CA GLY A 128 9.11 8.52 7.51
C GLY A 128 10.18 8.26 8.56
N PHE A 129 9.79 8.27 9.84
CA PHE A 129 10.67 7.91 10.96
C PHE A 129 11.28 6.52 10.78
N SER A 130 10.46 5.54 10.37
CA SER A 130 10.89 4.15 10.18
C SER A 130 11.93 4.01 9.08
N MET A 131 11.72 4.71 7.97
CA MET A 131 12.69 4.74 6.87
C MET A 131 14.04 5.27 7.36
N VAL A 132 14.04 6.36 8.13
CA VAL A 132 15.27 6.93 8.70
C VAL A 132 15.92 6.01 9.71
N ASP A 133 15.16 5.39 10.62
CA ASP A 133 15.70 4.43 11.62
C ASP A 133 16.35 3.22 10.93
N LEU A 134 15.75 2.71 9.86
CA LEU A 134 16.31 1.60 9.08
C LEU A 134 17.63 1.96 8.40
N LEU A 135 17.72 3.17 7.84
CA LEU A 135 18.97 3.68 7.27
C LEU A 135 20.02 3.85 8.37
N ASN A 136 19.63 4.46 9.50
CA ASN A 136 20.51 4.75 10.63
C ASN A 136 21.12 3.47 11.25
N ARG A 137 20.39 2.36 11.24
CA ARG A 137 20.85 1.05 11.75
C ARG A 137 21.58 0.19 10.71
N SER A 138 21.83 0.71 9.51
CA SER A 138 22.57 -0.04 8.49
C SER A 138 24.07 0.03 8.74
N ASP A 139 24.76 -1.12 8.73
CA ASP A 139 26.22 -1.20 8.93
C ASP A 139 27.03 -0.45 7.86
N ARG A 140 26.36 0.03 6.80
CA ARG A 140 26.94 0.82 5.71
C ARG A 140 27.06 2.31 6.06
N LEU A 141 26.28 2.81 7.02
CA LEU A 141 26.33 4.20 7.46
C LEU A 141 27.23 4.31 8.70
N LYS A 142 28.31 5.09 8.59
CA LYS A 142 29.33 5.23 9.64
C LYS A 142 28.95 6.22 10.75
N PHE A 143 27.75 6.79 10.73
CA PHE A 143 27.31 7.81 11.67
C PHE A 143 25.93 7.47 12.23
N GLU A 144 25.80 7.47 13.56
CA GLU A 144 24.51 7.41 14.24
C GLU A 144 23.86 8.80 14.20
N LEU A 145 22.69 8.90 13.56
CA LEU A 145 21.89 10.11 13.53
C LEU A 145 21.34 10.43 14.92
N SER A 146 21.31 11.72 15.27
CA SER A 146 20.75 12.16 16.55
C SER A 146 19.23 11.94 16.59
N PRO A 147 18.64 11.66 17.77
CA PRO A 147 17.19 11.53 17.92
C PRO A 147 16.40 12.72 17.36
N LEU A 148 16.95 13.93 17.53
CA LEU A 148 16.33 15.17 17.05
C LEU A 148 16.32 15.21 15.51
N PHE A 149 17.43 14.85 14.87
CA PHE A 149 17.50 14.81 13.42
C PHE A 149 16.48 13.83 12.83
N MET A 150 16.38 12.63 13.42
CA MET A 150 15.40 11.63 12.98
C MET A 150 13.95 12.14 13.09
N ALA A 151 13.62 12.84 14.18
CA ALA A 151 12.28 13.42 14.39
C ALA A 151 11.97 14.54 13.38
N ILE A 152 12.95 15.40 13.08
CA ILE A 152 12.78 16.47 12.08
C ILE A 152 12.56 15.85 10.69
N VAL A 153 13.35 14.85 10.30
CA VAL A 153 13.18 14.20 8.99
C VAL A 153 11.81 13.51 8.89
N ALA A 154 11.37 12.82 9.94
CA ALA A 154 10.04 12.21 10.00
C ALA A 154 8.92 13.25 9.82
N PHE A 155 9.04 14.39 10.51
CA PHE A 155 8.11 15.51 10.39
C PHE A 155 8.09 16.08 8.96
N CYS A 156 9.25 16.38 8.38
CA CYS A 156 9.35 16.92 7.02
C CYS A 156 8.80 15.93 5.98
N PHE A 157 9.08 14.63 6.15
CA PHE A 157 8.53 13.58 5.29
C PHE A 157 7.00 13.59 5.33
N SER A 158 6.42 13.65 6.53
CA SER A 158 4.97 13.73 6.71
C SER A 158 4.37 14.96 6.03
N MET A 159 4.94 16.14 6.27
CA MET A 159 4.42 17.38 5.68
C MET A 159 4.52 17.36 4.15
N THR A 160 5.56 16.71 3.60
CA THR A 160 5.70 16.54 2.15
C THR A 160 4.56 15.70 1.59
N ILE A 161 4.17 14.62 2.26
CA ILE A 161 3.02 13.80 1.85
C ILE A 161 1.72 14.62 1.90
N GLY A 162 1.50 15.41 2.97
CA GLY A 162 0.35 16.30 3.07
C GLY A 162 0.28 17.29 1.90
N VAL A 163 1.37 18.00 1.61
CA VAL A 163 1.41 18.95 0.48
C VAL A 163 1.18 18.27 -0.88
N VAL A 164 1.72 17.07 -1.09
CA VAL A 164 1.49 16.31 -2.32
C VAL A 164 0.02 15.92 -2.47
N TRP A 165 -0.68 15.65 -1.35
CA TRP A 165 -2.11 15.40 -1.35
C TRP A 165 -2.90 16.65 -1.75
N GLU A 166 -2.60 17.82 -1.17
CA GLU A 166 -3.24 19.09 -1.57
C GLU A 166 -3.03 19.42 -3.06
N PHE A 167 -1.84 19.13 -3.60
CA PHE A 167 -1.58 19.28 -5.03
C PHE A 167 -2.41 18.34 -5.89
N PHE A 168 -2.69 17.15 -5.38
CA PHE A 168 -3.57 16.20 -6.05
C PHE A 168 -5.01 16.72 -6.05
N GLU A 169 -5.54 17.14 -4.91
CA GLU A 169 -6.90 17.67 -4.78
C GLU A 169 -7.12 18.88 -5.70
N PHE A 170 -6.28 19.90 -5.57
CA PHE A 170 -6.31 21.06 -6.45
C PHE A 170 -6.19 20.66 -7.93
N GLY A 171 -5.31 19.71 -8.24
CA GLY A 171 -5.15 19.21 -9.61
C GLY A 171 -6.41 18.56 -10.15
N MET A 172 -7.10 17.77 -9.35
CA MET A 172 -8.34 17.08 -9.73
C MET A 172 -9.49 18.08 -9.91
N ASP A 173 -9.58 19.07 -9.03
CA ASP A 173 -10.57 20.15 -9.11
C ASP A 173 -10.41 20.96 -10.40
N GLN A 174 -9.15 21.30 -10.76
CA GLN A 174 -8.88 22.07 -11.97
C GLN A 174 -8.98 21.27 -13.27
N ILE A 175 -8.55 20.00 -13.29
CA ILE A 175 -8.41 19.22 -14.53
C ILE A 175 -9.66 18.41 -14.83
N LEU A 176 -10.28 17.83 -13.80
CA LEU A 176 -11.41 16.92 -13.95
C LEU A 176 -12.73 17.53 -13.49
N GLY A 177 -12.70 18.73 -12.88
CA GLY A 177 -13.90 19.41 -12.39
C GLY A 177 -14.50 18.73 -11.16
N PHE A 178 -13.66 18.11 -10.34
CA PHE A 178 -14.06 17.58 -9.04
C PHE A 178 -14.16 18.71 -7.99
N ASP A 179 -14.63 18.34 -6.81
CA ASP A 179 -14.79 19.23 -5.65
C ASP A 179 -14.16 18.56 -4.42
N MET A 180 -12.86 18.29 -4.53
CA MET A 180 -12.08 17.63 -3.49
C MET A 180 -11.83 18.61 -2.34
N GLN A 181 -11.38 19.84 -2.63
CA GLN A 181 -11.18 20.87 -1.61
C GLN A 181 -12.53 21.47 -1.18
N LYS A 182 -12.88 21.39 0.11
CA LYS A 182 -14.23 21.74 0.58
C LYS A 182 -14.47 23.24 0.69
N ASP A 183 -15.65 23.63 0.26
CA ASP A 183 -16.10 25.02 0.30
C ASP A 183 -16.35 25.53 1.73
N THR A 184 -15.99 26.79 1.98
CA THR A 184 -16.30 27.49 3.23
C THR A 184 -17.04 28.80 2.97
N VAL A 185 -18.20 28.98 3.59
CA VAL A 185 -18.91 30.26 3.54
C VAL A 185 -18.28 31.24 4.54
N ILE A 186 -17.75 32.35 4.04
CA ILE A 186 -17.13 33.43 4.82
C ILE A 186 -17.83 34.76 4.60
N GLN A 187 -17.80 35.60 5.65
CA GLN A 187 -18.46 36.92 5.64
C GLN A 187 -17.51 38.09 5.49
N THR A 188 -16.21 37.80 5.38
CA THR A 188 -15.17 38.81 5.29
C THR A 188 -14.12 38.37 4.28
N ILE A 189 -13.86 39.20 3.27
CA ILE A 189 -12.74 39.04 2.34
C ILE A 189 -11.69 40.10 2.65
N ARG A 190 -10.42 39.69 2.70
CA ARG A 190 -9.28 40.60 2.84
C ARG A 190 -8.40 40.43 1.61
N SER A 191 -8.28 41.47 0.79
CA SER A 191 -7.53 41.38 -0.47
C SER A 191 -6.79 42.67 -0.77
N VAL A 192 -5.54 42.52 -1.22
CA VAL A 192 -4.73 43.63 -1.74
C VAL A 192 -5.15 44.02 -3.16
N SER A 193 -5.69 43.07 -3.94
CA SER A 193 -6.12 43.30 -5.33
C SER A 193 -7.32 44.23 -5.44
N LEU A 194 -8.07 44.41 -4.35
CA LEU A 194 -9.21 45.33 -4.27
C LEU A 194 -8.79 46.78 -4.02
N HIS A 195 -7.50 47.05 -3.80
CA HIS A 195 -7.03 48.42 -3.57
C HIS A 195 -7.23 49.28 -4.83
N PRO A 196 -8.00 50.39 -4.79
CA PRO A 196 -8.34 51.16 -5.99
C PRO A 196 -7.12 51.68 -6.77
N GLU A 197 -6.04 51.97 -6.05
CA GLU A 197 -4.78 52.46 -6.64
C GLU A 197 -3.72 51.37 -6.89
N GLY A 198 -4.07 50.08 -6.76
CA GLY A 198 -3.13 48.97 -6.98
C GLY A 198 -1.97 48.92 -5.97
N ARG A 199 -2.16 49.43 -4.75
CA ARG A 199 -1.15 49.40 -3.69
C ARG A 199 -1.18 48.08 -2.93
N ASN A 200 -0.05 47.71 -2.33
CA ASN A 200 0.07 46.53 -1.46
C ASN A 200 -0.47 46.79 -0.04
N SER A 201 -1.65 47.38 0.06
CA SER A 201 -2.37 47.62 1.31
C SER A 201 -3.71 46.88 1.27
N VAL A 202 -4.03 46.20 2.37
CA VAL A 202 -5.21 45.34 2.46
C VAL A 202 -6.48 46.17 2.44
N VAL A 203 -7.42 45.81 1.57
CA VAL A 203 -8.82 46.24 1.65
C VAL A 203 -9.63 45.13 2.29
N VAL A 204 -10.53 45.52 3.20
CA VAL A 204 -11.42 44.61 3.92
C VAL A 204 -12.84 44.83 3.43
N LEU A 205 -13.46 43.79 2.89
CA LEU A 205 -14.89 43.72 2.66
C LEU A 205 -15.49 42.85 3.76
N ASP A 206 -16.30 43.45 4.62
CA ASP A 206 -16.91 42.77 5.76
C ASP A 206 -18.44 42.82 5.69
N GLY A 207 -19.09 41.91 6.42
CA GLY A 207 -20.55 41.82 6.44
C GLY A 207 -21.14 41.40 5.10
N ILE A 208 -20.43 40.55 4.35
CA ILE A 208 -20.97 39.95 3.13
C ILE A 208 -22.17 39.10 3.52
N ARG A 209 -23.32 39.37 2.91
CA ARG A 209 -24.58 38.63 3.16
C ARG A 209 -25.07 37.88 1.93
N SER A 210 -24.65 38.31 0.75
CA SER A 210 -25.04 37.71 -0.50
C SER A 210 -23.98 37.94 -1.57
N VAL A 211 -23.90 36.99 -2.49
CA VAL A 211 -23.07 37.07 -3.70
C VAL A 211 -23.98 36.81 -4.89
N THR A 212 -23.86 37.64 -5.92
CA THR A 212 -24.65 37.53 -7.14
C THR A 212 -23.76 37.07 -8.28
N VAL A 213 -24.12 35.95 -8.92
CA VAL A 213 -23.43 35.39 -10.10
C VAL A 213 -24.40 35.46 -11.28
N ASN A 214 -24.01 36.12 -12.36
CA ASN A 214 -24.85 36.31 -13.56
C ASN A 214 -26.24 36.90 -13.26
N GLY A 215 -26.33 37.82 -12.28
CA GLY A 215 -27.58 38.46 -11.89
C GLY A 215 -28.48 37.63 -10.96
N GLN A 216 -28.08 36.40 -10.62
CA GLN A 216 -28.79 35.54 -9.66
C GLN A 216 -28.04 35.49 -8.34
N GLU A 217 -28.78 35.63 -7.24
CA GLU A 217 -28.23 35.50 -5.89
C GLU A 217 -27.91 34.03 -5.60
N LEU A 218 -26.72 33.77 -5.07
CA LEU A 218 -26.27 32.41 -4.76
C LEU A 218 -26.97 31.82 -3.52
N GLY A 219 -27.50 32.66 -2.64
CA GLY A 219 -28.33 32.24 -1.50
C GLY A 219 -27.60 31.61 -0.32
N LEU A 220 -26.26 31.65 -0.31
CA LEU A 220 -25.44 31.03 0.74
C LEU A 220 -25.30 31.87 2.02
N GLY A 221 -25.81 33.09 2.02
CA GLY A 221 -25.65 34.00 3.16
C GLY A 221 -24.24 34.55 3.33
N GLY A 222 -23.38 34.48 2.29
CA GLY A 222 -21.97 34.85 2.35
C GLY A 222 -21.19 34.67 1.06
N TYR A 223 -19.87 34.87 1.12
CA TYR A 223 -18.93 34.53 0.05
C TYR A 223 -18.45 33.10 0.17
N LEU A 224 -18.41 32.38 -0.95
CA LEU A 224 -17.94 31.00 -1.02
C LEU A 224 -16.44 30.96 -1.29
N ASP A 225 -15.64 30.62 -0.27
CA ASP A 225 -14.23 30.31 -0.43
C ASP A 225 -14.07 28.89 -0.96
N ILE A 226 -13.49 28.77 -2.15
CA ILE A 226 -13.31 27.49 -2.85
C ILE A 226 -11.94 26.94 -2.47
N GLY A 227 -11.91 26.15 -1.39
CA GLY A 227 -10.81 25.27 -1.03
C GLY A 227 -9.59 25.88 -0.31
N LEU A 228 -9.39 27.20 -0.27
CA LEU A 228 -8.21 27.78 0.40
C LEU A 228 -8.23 27.50 1.91
N ILE A 229 -9.38 27.75 2.55
CA ILE A 229 -9.53 27.53 3.99
C ILE A 229 -9.39 26.04 4.32
N ASP A 230 -9.92 25.17 3.46
CA ASP A 230 -9.88 23.73 3.64
C ASP A 230 -8.45 23.19 3.53
N THR A 231 -7.75 23.49 2.44
CA THR A 231 -6.34 23.11 2.26
C THR A 231 -5.46 23.58 3.41
N MET A 232 -5.65 24.82 3.88
CA MET A 232 -4.87 25.33 5.00
C MET A 232 -5.22 24.63 6.31
N LYS A 233 -6.50 24.36 6.57
CA LYS A 233 -6.96 23.58 7.73
C LYS A 233 -6.32 22.18 7.70
N ASP A 234 -6.30 21.54 6.55
CA ASP A 234 -5.83 20.18 6.35
C ASP A 234 -4.33 20.05 6.55
N LEU A 235 -3.56 20.98 6.01
CA LEU A 235 -2.12 21.08 6.28
C LEU A 235 -1.82 21.36 7.76
N ILE A 236 -2.62 22.18 8.44
CA ILE A 236 -2.46 22.47 9.88
C ILE A 236 -2.71 21.22 10.72
N VAL A 237 -3.77 20.47 10.44
CA VAL A 237 -4.10 19.28 11.25
C VAL A 237 -3.17 18.11 10.93
N ASN A 238 -2.71 17.99 9.68
CA ASN A 238 -1.58 17.13 9.29
C ASN A 238 -0.31 17.49 10.10
N PHE A 239 0.01 18.78 10.21
CA PHE A 239 1.14 19.26 11.01
C PHE A 239 1.04 18.83 12.48
N ILE A 240 -0.14 18.94 13.09
CA ILE A 240 -0.36 18.50 14.48
C ILE A 240 -0.08 17.00 14.62
N GLY A 241 -0.64 16.17 13.73
CA GLY A 241 -0.40 14.72 13.72
C GLY A 241 1.10 14.38 13.59
N ALA A 242 1.78 15.06 12.66
CA ALA A 242 3.20 14.86 12.40
C ALA A 242 4.08 15.24 13.60
N VAL A 243 3.79 16.38 14.27
CA VAL A 243 4.50 16.80 15.48
C VAL A 243 4.31 15.79 16.60
N VAL A 244 3.09 15.32 16.83
CA VAL A 244 2.79 14.34 17.88
C VAL A 244 3.60 13.06 17.66
N PHE A 245 3.61 12.50 16.44
CA PHE A 245 4.42 11.33 16.15
C PHE A 245 5.93 11.61 16.30
N SER A 246 6.42 12.72 15.74
CA SER A 246 7.85 13.05 15.81
C SER A 246 8.35 13.21 17.25
N CYS A 247 7.53 13.72 18.16
CA CYS A 247 7.83 13.72 19.59
C CYS A 247 7.92 12.29 20.17
N ILE A 248 7.00 11.39 19.79
CA ILE A 248 7.04 9.98 20.18
C ILE A 248 8.31 9.30 19.63
N GLY A 249 8.65 9.53 18.36
CA GLY A 249 9.85 9.02 17.71
C GLY A 249 11.13 9.54 18.37
N PHE A 250 11.18 10.82 18.74
CA PHE A 250 12.30 11.38 19.50
C PHE A 250 12.51 10.65 20.84
N VAL A 251 11.44 10.47 21.62
CA VAL A 251 11.48 9.76 22.90
C VAL A 251 11.89 8.30 22.71
N TYR A 252 11.44 7.64 21.62
CA TYR A 252 11.83 6.27 21.27
C TYR A 252 13.35 6.13 21.15
N VAL A 253 14.00 6.95 20.33
CA VAL A 253 15.44 6.85 20.07
C VAL A 253 16.22 7.23 21.31
N LYS A 254 15.81 8.32 22.00
CA LYS A 254 16.47 8.80 23.22
C LYS A 254 16.49 7.73 24.31
N ASN A 255 15.41 6.96 24.45
CA ASN A 255 15.30 5.90 25.45
C ASN A 255 15.74 4.51 24.93
N ARG A 256 16.38 4.44 23.75
CA ARG A 256 16.77 3.19 23.07
C ARG A 256 15.64 2.15 22.98
N GLY A 257 14.40 2.60 22.76
CA GLY A 257 13.23 1.72 22.64
C GLY A 257 12.73 1.09 23.95
N LYS A 258 13.11 1.64 25.11
CA LYS A 258 12.54 1.28 26.41
C LYS A 258 11.20 2.01 26.61
N GLY A 259 10.08 1.26 26.51
CA GLY A 259 8.72 1.77 26.73
C GLY A 259 7.67 0.99 25.94
N ARG A 260 6.59 0.55 26.59
CA ARG A 260 5.56 -0.33 25.98
C ARG A 260 4.72 0.39 24.92
N LEU A 261 4.33 1.65 25.17
CA LEU A 261 3.52 2.44 24.26
C LEU A 261 4.24 2.72 22.93
N VAL A 262 5.53 3.03 23.03
CA VAL A 262 6.35 3.47 21.88
C VAL A 262 6.65 2.33 20.91
N ARG A 263 6.83 1.09 21.40
CA ARG A 263 6.99 -0.09 20.53
C ARG A 263 5.73 -0.44 19.73
N GLY A 264 4.57 0.03 20.17
CA GLY A 264 3.29 -0.22 19.48
C GLY A 264 3.11 0.58 18.20
N PHE A 265 3.89 1.65 17.99
CA PHE A 265 3.71 2.57 16.86
C PHE A 265 4.98 2.82 16.06
N VAL A 266 6.13 2.32 16.52
CA VAL A 266 7.40 2.47 15.81
C VAL A 266 7.75 1.19 15.06
N PRO A 267 7.74 1.20 13.72
CA PRO A 267 8.24 0.10 12.91
C PRO A 267 9.69 -0.25 13.16
N SER A 268 10.00 -1.51 12.87
CA SER A 268 11.30 -2.10 13.13
C SER A 268 11.80 -2.90 11.94
N ARG A 269 13.10 -3.18 11.92
CA ARG A 269 13.68 -4.03 10.87
C ARG A 269 13.14 -5.45 11.03
N LYS A 270 12.70 -6.02 9.91
CA LYS A 270 12.24 -7.40 9.88
C LYS A 270 13.38 -8.36 10.20
N LYS A 271 13.13 -9.29 11.12
CA LYS A 271 14.11 -10.33 11.46
C LYS A 271 14.29 -11.32 10.30
N ALA A 272 15.45 -11.95 10.22
CA ALA A 272 15.81 -12.83 9.11
C ALA A 272 14.82 -14.00 8.95
N GLU A 273 14.38 -14.58 10.07
CA GLU A 273 13.37 -15.63 10.15
C GLU A 273 11.97 -15.20 9.70
N ARG A 274 11.71 -13.89 9.59
CA ARG A 274 10.44 -13.31 9.12
C ARG A 274 10.56 -12.67 7.74
N ASP A 275 11.72 -12.71 7.08
CA ASP A 275 11.88 -12.25 5.70
C ASP A 275 11.18 -13.20 4.74
N PHE A 276 9.85 -13.03 4.58
CA PHE A 276 9.01 -13.88 3.76
C PHE A 276 9.36 -13.82 2.27
N LEU A 277 9.98 -12.72 1.82
CA LEU A 277 10.47 -12.64 0.44
C LEU A 277 11.63 -13.61 0.26
N ARG A 278 12.60 -13.62 1.18
CA ARG A 278 13.71 -14.58 1.17
C ARG A 278 13.21 -16.01 1.30
N ILE A 279 12.31 -16.28 2.26
CA ILE A 279 11.75 -17.63 2.46
C ILE A 279 11.00 -18.10 1.21
N ALA A 280 10.22 -17.23 0.56
CA ALA A 280 9.53 -17.56 -0.68
C ALA A 280 10.51 -17.87 -1.82
N GLN A 281 11.60 -17.10 -1.94
CA GLN A 281 12.66 -17.34 -2.93
C GLN A 281 13.36 -18.69 -2.70
N GLU A 282 13.74 -18.98 -1.46
CA GLU A 282 14.38 -20.25 -1.08
C GLU A 282 13.44 -21.44 -1.31
N THR A 283 12.16 -21.30 -0.95
CA THR A 283 11.18 -22.37 -1.17
C THR A 283 10.93 -22.61 -2.67
N GLU A 284 10.87 -21.56 -3.49
CA GLU A 284 10.76 -21.72 -4.95
C GLU A 284 12.01 -22.37 -5.55
N ALA A 285 13.20 -22.01 -5.08
CA ALA A 285 14.45 -22.63 -5.50
C ALA A 285 14.48 -24.13 -5.16
N GLN A 286 14.13 -24.49 -3.92
CA GLN A 286 14.02 -25.90 -3.49
C GLN A 286 12.96 -26.66 -4.29
N THR A 287 11.81 -26.04 -4.55
CA THR A 287 10.74 -26.67 -5.35
C THR A 287 11.21 -26.94 -6.78
N LYS A 288 11.98 -26.03 -7.39
CA LYS A 288 12.57 -26.23 -8.72
C LYS A 288 13.58 -27.37 -8.74
N VAL A 289 14.49 -27.41 -7.77
CA VAL A 289 15.47 -28.51 -7.63
C VAL A 289 14.76 -29.85 -7.48
N ARG A 290 13.76 -29.94 -6.58
CA ARG A 290 12.98 -31.16 -6.38
C ARG A 290 12.19 -31.58 -7.61
N THR A 291 11.63 -30.62 -8.35
CA THR A 291 10.90 -30.89 -9.60
C THR A 291 11.84 -31.37 -10.71
N GLN A 292 13.06 -30.83 -10.76
CA GLN A 292 14.07 -31.24 -11.72
C GLN A 292 14.61 -32.64 -11.40
N ALA A 293 14.97 -32.90 -10.13
CA ALA A 293 15.38 -34.24 -9.68
C ALA A 293 14.31 -35.29 -9.98
N ARG A 294 13.03 -34.97 -9.72
CA ARG A 294 11.91 -35.86 -10.07
C ARG A 294 11.80 -36.06 -11.58
N LYS A 295 12.05 -35.05 -12.42
CA LYS A 295 12.04 -35.25 -13.88
C LYS A 295 13.19 -36.14 -14.35
N GLU A 296 14.38 -35.98 -13.78
CA GLU A 296 15.55 -36.79 -14.08
C GLU A 296 15.29 -38.26 -13.70
N GLU A 297 14.80 -38.51 -12.49
CA GLU A 297 14.40 -39.85 -12.00
C GLU A 297 13.33 -40.50 -12.90
N TRP A 298 12.29 -39.76 -13.28
CA TRP A 298 11.26 -40.27 -14.21
C TRP A 298 11.80 -40.53 -15.62
N THR A 299 12.83 -39.79 -16.05
CA THR A 299 13.46 -40.02 -17.35
C THR A 299 14.33 -41.26 -17.29
N GLU A 300 15.09 -41.45 -16.22
CA GLU A 300 15.93 -42.63 -15.97
C GLU A 300 15.09 -43.92 -15.96
N VAL A 301 14.01 -43.96 -15.15
CA VAL A 301 13.07 -45.09 -15.12
C VAL A 301 12.51 -45.41 -16.50
N ARG A 302 12.11 -44.40 -17.28
CA ARG A 302 11.57 -44.60 -18.63
C ARG A 302 12.63 -45.10 -19.63
N THR A 303 13.90 -44.81 -19.38
CA THR A 303 15.03 -45.25 -20.21
C THR A 303 15.40 -46.69 -19.87
N GLU A 304 15.34 -47.06 -18.59
CA GLU A 304 15.49 -48.43 -18.11
C GLU A 304 14.37 -49.35 -18.62
N GLU A 305 13.10 -48.91 -18.56
CA GLU A 305 11.97 -49.67 -19.10
C GLU A 305 12.12 -49.92 -20.62
N LYS A 306 12.56 -48.90 -21.37
CA LYS A 306 12.82 -49.05 -22.81
C LYS A 306 13.95 -50.04 -23.10
N THR A 307 15.09 -49.91 -22.43
CA THR A 307 16.23 -50.82 -22.64
C THR A 307 15.97 -52.25 -22.12
N ALA A 308 15.09 -52.41 -21.14
CA ALA A 308 14.60 -53.73 -20.72
C ALA A 308 13.68 -54.34 -21.80
N GLY A 309 12.77 -53.55 -22.39
CA GLY A 309 11.92 -53.95 -23.51
C GLY A 309 12.74 -54.40 -24.73
N GLU A 310 13.69 -53.59 -25.18
CA GLU A 310 14.58 -53.90 -26.31
C GLU A 310 15.41 -55.17 -26.05
N ARG A 311 15.87 -55.41 -24.81
CA ARG A 311 16.58 -56.64 -24.45
C ARG A 311 15.70 -57.89 -24.51
N VAL A 312 14.42 -57.77 -24.17
CA VAL A 312 13.46 -58.88 -24.26
C VAL A 312 13.14 -59.18 -25.72
N GLU A 313 12.95 -58.14 -26.54
CA GLU A 313 12.67 -58.24 -27.98
C GLU A 313 13.84 -58.91 -28.73
N ASN A 314 15.07 -58.42 -28.55
CA ASN A 314 16.27 -59.05 -29.12
C ASN A 314 16.47 -60.50 -28.68
N ARG A 315 16.09 -60.84 -27.43
CA ARG A 315 16.16 -62.22 -26.94
C ARG A 315 15.11 -63.12 -27.56
N MET A 316 13.94 -62.59 -27.90
CA MET A 316 12.90 -63.31 -28.63
C MET A 316 13.29 -63.50 -30.09
N GLU A 317 13.81 -62.48 -30.77
CA GLU A 317 14.33 -62.57 -32.14
C GLU A 317 15.46 -63.60 -32.24
N ASN A 318 16.50 -63.52 -31.40
CA ASN A 318 17.58 -64.51 -31.38
C ASN A 318 17.08 -65.94 -31.09
N ARG A 319 15.97 -66.11 -30.35
CA ARG A 319 15.35 -67.43 -30.11
C ARG A 319 14.58 -67.94 -31.32
N MET A 320 13.99 -67.04 -32.11
CA MET A 320 13.31 -67.38 -33.35
C MET A 320 14.34 -67.73 -34.43
N GLU A 321 15.40 -66.93 -34.59
CA GLU A 321 16.52 -67.21 -35.51
C GLU A 321 17.20 -68.56 -35.21
N ASN A 322 17.53 -68.83 -33.94
CA ASN A 322 18.10 -70.13 -33.55
C ASN A 322 17.14 -71.32 -33.76
N ARG A 323 15.82 -71.10 -33.78
CA ARG A 323 14.83 -72.13 -34.11
C ARG A 323 14.76 -72.37 -35.62
N GLU A 324 14.95 -71.34 -36.43
CA GLU A 324 15.03 -71.45 -37.88
C GLU A 324 16.34 -72.13 -38.32
N GLU A 325 17.49 -71.79 -37.71
CA GLU A 325 18.77 -72.45 -38.00
C GLU A 325 18.83 -73.93 -37.56
N ASN A 326 18.23 -74.29 -36.42
CA ASN A 326 18.15 -75.70 -35.99
C ASN A 326 17.00 -76.48 -36.65
N GLY A 327 16.07 -75.81 -37.33
CA GLY A 327 15.00 -76.45 -38.10
C GLY A 327 15.46 -77.05 -39.43
N GLY A 328 16.69 -76.76 -39.87
CA GLY A 328 17.27 -77.29 -41.12
C GLY A 328 18.11 -78.57 -40.96
N LYS A 329 18.16 -79.17 -39.77
CA LYS A 329 18.91 -80.42 -39.50
C LYS A 329 18.04 -81.47 -38.81
N THR A 330 16.97 -81.87 -39.46
CA THR A 330 16.39 -83.21 -39.26
C THR A 330 15.71 -83.64 -40.54
N GLU A 331 16.22 -84.77 -41.05
CA GLU A 331 15.80 -85.62 -42.17
C GLU A 331 16.23 -85.20 -43.59
#